data_AF-A0A3A0D875-F1
#
_entry.id   AF-A0A3A0D875-F1
#
_cell.length_a   1.000
_cell.length_b   1.000
_cell.length_c   1.000
_cell.angle_alpha   90.00
_cell.angle_beta   90.00
_cell.angle_gamma   90.00
#
_symmetry.space_group_name_H-M   'P 1'
#
loop_
_entity.id
_entity.type
_entity.pdbx_description
1 polymer ?
#
loop_
_entity_poly.entity_id
_entity_poly.type
_entity_poly.pdbx_seq_one_letter_code
_entity_poly.pdbx_strand_id
1 'polypeptide(L)'
;LIQDNVAYKMQGGGYVTEDGSEIDNDFYRNFAGRIRGTNDESRDDMMAGDTGRSGVGFWMRRAGNTLRENVVVNASFAGVAINGGFSSSLPMPAFRGALVSAPGQSVTLDHNPPGAIKNVEVYGRGRGGLWLASPTGLTDFPSDLVVRGLRVWHTDGSAIQGYRIRGLTIVDSVLLGSSYALGVAPSHAVYRKTIGIQLHKYETSDVRILNTRIAHHAIGIQTPEASNSSIAWQVPAAPTWIENVILTNFTNVVIPMLKYGPLMNRGKAVEIVNSLFRRVDSSAMRYLPREQTDIEMQYASAGLIGTRDLLGPDVVIVRSFNRVRGDDFRVYYLEQHPDFVPPASEMGVGSPVPGMTNQQLWDSYSVALAGSVAPCNTVRDGIKGFACPLTTSISDAQ
;
A
#
# COMPACT_ATOMS: atom_id res chain seq x y z
N LEU A 1 -18.49 0.18 23.69
CA LEU A 1 -17.51 1.22 24.07
C LEU A 1 -16.47 0.57 24.96
N ILE A 2 -15.19 0.68 24.59
CA ILE A 2 -14.04 0.21 25.35
C ILE A 2 -13.12 1.42 25.51
N GLN A 3 -13.01 1.96 26.72
CA GLN A 3 -12.41 3.27 26.92
C GLN A 3 -11.50 3.34 28.15
N ASP A 4 -10.41 4.11 28.04
CA ASP A 4 -9.49 4.46 29.13
C ASP A 4 -8.87 3.21 29.81
N ASN A 5 -8.69 2.12 29.05
CA ASN A 5 -8.07 0.89 29.53
C ASN A 5 -6.57 0.85 29.21
N VAL A 6 -5.86 -0.03 29.92
CA VAL A 6 -4.43 -0.27 29.75
C VAL A 6 -4.18 -1.76 29.52
N ALA A 7 -3.64 -2.11 28.35
CA ALA A 7 -3.06 -3.42 28.07
C ALA A 7 -1.53 -3.31 28.11
N TYR A 8 -0.88 -3.94 29.09
CA TYR A 8 0.57 -3.77 29.28
C TYR A 8 1.27 -5.11 29.52
N LYS A 9 2.40 -5.33 28.84
CA LYS A 9 3.20 -6.57 28.91
C LYS A 9 2.37 -7.84 28.60
N MET A 10 1.47 -7.74 27.63
CA MET A 10 0.67 -8.88 27.17
C MET A 10 1.45 -9.72 26.14
N GLN A 11 1.12 -11.01 26.09
CA GLN A 11 1.52 -11.89 24.98
C GLN A 11 0.34 -12.03 24.00
N GLY A 12 0.62 -12.01 22.70
CA GLY A 12 -0.40 -11.99 21.66
C GLY A 12 -0.90 -10.58 21.36
N GLY A 13 -2.19 -10.30 21.56
CA GLY A 13 -2.82 -9.00 21.29
C GLY A 13 -3.04 -8.21 22.58
N GLY A 14 -2.97 -6.87 22.51
CA GLY A 14 -3.40 -6.01 23.62
C GLY A 14 -4.93 -5.96 23.74
N TYR A 15 -5.57 -5.60 22.63
CA TYR A 15 -7.02 -5.65 22.43
C TYR A 15 -7.31 -6.49 21.19
N VAL A 16 -8.28 -7.39 21.29
CA VAL A 16 -8.57 -8.40 20.25
C VAL A 16 -10.08 -8.43 19.98
N THR A 17 -10.46 -8.46 18.70
CA THR A 17 -11.75 -8.99 18.26
C THR A 17 -11.47 -10.28 17.50
N GLU A 18 -12.10 -11.39 17.86
CA GLU A 18 -11.64 -12.74 17.52
C GLU A 18 -12.28 -13.27 16.24
N ASP A 19 -13.61 -13.40 16.24
CA ASP A 19 -14.37 -14.01 15.15
C ASP A 19 -14.84 -12.99 14.10
N GLY A 20 -14.71 -11.70 14.45
CA GLY A 20 -15.09 -10.58 13.60
C GLY A 20 -16.57 -10.29 13.59
N SER A 21 -17.35 -10.91 14.48
CA SER A 21 -18.70 -10.47 14.83
C SER A 21 -18.67 -9.26 15.76
N GLU A 22 -17.53 -8.98 16.41
CA GLU A 22 -17.36 -7.82 17.28
C GLU A 22 -17.11 -6.57 16.43
N ILE A 23 -18.20 -6.06 15.86
CA ILE A 23 -18.27 -4.85 15.04
C ILE A 23 -18.99 -3.72 15.78
N ASP A 24 -18.93 -2.51 15.24
CA ASP A 24 -19.54 -1.29 15.79
C ASP A 24 -19.09 -0.98 17.24
N ASN A 25 -17.89 -1.44 17.62
CA ASN A 25 -17.26 -1.04 18.85
C ASN A 25 -16.46 0.25 18.66
N ASP A 26 -16.46 1.08 19.70
CA ASP A 26 -15.61 2.27 19.81
C ASP A 26 -14.52 1.99 20.85
N PHE A 27 -13.27 1.91 20.39
CA PHE A 27 -12.06 1.82 21.20
C PHE A 27 -11.48 3.23 21.34
N TYR A 28 -11.60 3.81 22.53
CA TYR A 28 -11.30 5.22 22.75
C TYR A 28 -10.30 5.44 23.90
N ARG A 29 -9.20 6.17 23.65
CA ARG A 29 -8.17 6.50 24.67
C ARG A 29 -7.62 5.32 25.46
N ASN A 30 -7.53 4.16 24.83
CA ASN A 30 -6.86 3.02 25.42
C ASN A 30 -5.36 3.09 25.14
N PHE A 31 -4.58 2.45 26.01
CA PHE A 31 -3.15 2.32 25.88
C PHE A 31 -2.75 0.85 25.74
N ALA A 32 -1.93 0.52 24.74
CA ALA A 32 -1.31 -0.79 24.59
C ALA A 32 0.22 -0.67 24.61
N GLY A 33 0.91 -1.34 25.52
CA GLY A 33 2.35 -1.17 25.71
C GLY A 33 3.11 -2.48 25.93
N ARG A 34 4.27 -2.63 25.27
CA ARG A 34 5.14 -3.82 25.39
C ARG A 34 4.40 -5.12 25.05
N ILE A 35 3.68 -5.12 23.93
CA ILE A 35 2.93 -6.29 23.47
C ILE A 35 3.88 -7.18 22.66
N ARG A 36 3.95 -8.47 23.01
CA ARG A 36 4.88 -9.42 22.41
C ARG A 36 4.14 -10.58 21.76
N GLY A 37 4.49 -10.90 20.52
CA GLY A 37 3.95 -12.08 19.85
C GLY A 37 4.39 -13.38 20.51
N THR A 38 3.63 -14.45 20.33
CA THR A 38 3.93 -15.77 20.90
C THR A 38 4.96 -16.57 20.09
N ASN A 39 5.49 -16.01 18.99
CA ASN A 39 6.32 -16.68 17.97
C ASN A 39 5.61 -17.82 17.21
N ASP A 40 4.33 -18.04 17.46
CA ASP A 40 3.49 -19.02 16.77
C ASP A 40 2.75 -18.36 15.59
N GLU A 41 3.41 -17.39 14.96
CA GLU A 41 2.89 -16.66 13.80
C GLU A 41 2.89 -17.63 12.61
N SER A 42 1.71 -18.14 12.24
CA SER A 42 1.55 -18.73 10.92
C SER A 42 1.85 -17.63 9.90
N ARG A 43 2.63 -17.95 8.87
CA ARG A 43 3.13 -16.96 7.89
C ARG A 43 2.03 -16.22 7.12
N ASP A 44 0.78 -16.64 7.27
CA ASP A 44 -0.41 -16.02 6.72
C ASP A 44 -1.49 -15.99 7.80
N ASP A 45 -1.58 -14.86 8.51
CA ASP A 45 -2.65 -14.52 9.47
C ASP A 45 -4.06 -14.64 8.83
N MET A 46 -4.17 -14.87 7.52
CA MET A 46 -5.43 -15.10 6.82
C MET A 46 -6.08 -16.46 7.11
N MET A 47 -5.38 -17.39 7.77
CA MET A 47 -5.96 -18.70 8.11
C MET A 47 -6.99 -18.59 9.24
N ALA A 48 -8.07 -19.37 9.13
CA ALA A 48 -9.07 -19.48 10.20
C ALA A 48 -8.41 -20.01 11.48
N GLY A 49 -8.52 -19.25 12.57
CA GLY A 49 -7.98 -19.62 13.89
C GLY A 49 -6.80 -18.79 14.39
N ASP A 50 -6.29 -17.81 13.63
CA ASP A 50 -5.45 -16.77 14.24
C ASP A 50 -6.32 -15.84 15.09
N THR A 51 -5.92 -15.67 16.35
CA THR A 51 -6.63 -14.93 17.39
C THR A 51 -5.79 -13.78 17.94
N GLY A 52 -4.97 -13.16 17.09
CA GLY A 52 -4.15 -12.01 17.45
C GLY A 52 -2.85 -12.39 18.15
N ARG A 53 -2.17 -13.44 17.69
CA ARG A 53 -0.96 -13.97 18.36
C ARG A 53 0.33 -13.20 18.03
N SER A 54 0.29 -12.29 17.08
CA SER A 54 1.49 -11.68 16.45
C SER A 54 2.13 -10.55 17.28
N GLY A 55 1.59 -10.16 18.43
CA GLY A 55 2.17 -9.05 19.20
C GLY A 55 1.68 -7.69 18.72
N VAL A 56 0.37 -7.52 18.65
CA VAL A 56 -0.30 -6.33 18.12
C VAL A 56 -0.98 -5.56 19.23
N GLY A 57 -0.87 -4.23 19.24
CA GLY A 57 -1.59 -3.40 20.21
C GLY A 57 -3.10 -3.57 20.13
N PHE A 58 -3.65 -3.32 18.94
CA PHE A 58 -5.06 -3.54 18.60
C PHE A 58 -5.14 -4.49 17.41
N TRP A 59 -5.48 -5.75 17.67
CA TRP A 59 -5.75 -6.73 16.63
C TRP A 59 -7.24 -6.80 16.38
N MET A 60 -7.65 -6.50 15.15
CA MET A 60 -9.04 -6.48 14.76
C MET A 60 -9.25 -7.51 13.66
N ARG A 61 -10.15 -8.46 13.89
CA ARG A 61 -10.50 -9.42 12.85
C ARG A 61 -11.10 -8.76 11.61
N ARG A 62 -11.70 -7.58 11.73
CA ARG A 62 -12.31 -6.83 10.62
C ARG A 62 -12.19 -5.33 10.81
N ALA A 63 -12.41 -4.58 9.74
CA ALA A 63 -12.34 -3.12 9.75
C ALA A 63 -13.47 -2.46 10.56
N GLY A 64 -14.59 -3.15 10.80
CA GLY A 64 -15.87 -2.64 11.34
C GLY A 64 -15.89 -2.03 12.74
N ASN A 65 -14.74 -1.64 13.28
CA ASN A 65 -14.63 -0.96 14.58
C ASN A 65 -14.03 0.44 14.40
N THR A 66 -14.35 1.33 15.32
CA THR A 66 -13.72 2.65 15.40
C THR A 66 -12.62 2.62 16.45
N LEU A 67 -11.39 2.96 16.05
CA LEU A 67 -10.27 3.17 16.94
C LEU A 67 -9.95 4.66 16.95
N ARG A 68 -10.06 5.32 18.10
CA ARG A 68 -9.77 6.74 18.20
C ARG A 68 -8.98 7.14 19.44
N GLU A 69 -7.99 8.02 19.24
CA GLU A 69 -7.14 8.58 20.30
C GLU A 69 -6.44 7.52 21.17
N ASN A 70 -6.22 6.32 20.62
CA ASN A 70 -5.48 5.27 21.31
C ASN A 70 -3.97 5.45 21.11
N VAL A 71 -3.19 4.93 22.06
CA VAL A 71 -1.73 4.95 22.01
C VAL A 71 -1.19 3.52 22.06
N VAL A 72 -0.27 3.19 21.16
CA VAL A 72 0.44 1.92 21.15
C VAL A 72 1.95 2.14 21.22
N VAL A 73 2.62 1.42 22.11
CA VAL A 73 4.06 1.54 22.32
C VAL A 73 4.74 0.19 22.35
N ASN A 74 5.79 0.02 21.53
CA ASN A 74 6.62 -1.19 21.53
C ASN A 74 5.81 -2.49 21.36
N ALA A 75 4.93 -2.54 20.37
CA ALA A 75 4.32 -3.78 19.90
C ALA A 75 5.29 -4.51 18.96
N SER A 76 5.49 -5.82 19.12
CA SER A 76 6.50 -6.55 18.33
C SER A 76 6.17 -6.66 16.84
N PHE A 77 4.88 -6.64 16.47
CA PHE A 77 4.44 -6.69 15.08
C PHE A 77 3.90 -5.35 14.58
N ALA A 78 2.70 -4.97 14.99
CA ALA A 78 2.06 -3.72 14.55
C ALA A 78 1.37 -3.01 15.72
N GLY A 79 1.22 -1.69 15.63
CA GLY A 79 0.38 -0.97 16.58
C GLY A 79 -1.09 -1.37 16.46
N VAL A 80 -1.59 -1.33 15.22
CA VAL A 80 -2.93 -1.77 14.84
C VAL A 80 -2.81 -2.77 13.70
N ALA A 81 -3.59 -3.85 13.75
CA ALA A 81 -3.76 -4.77 12.64
C ALA A 81 -5.25 -4.97 12.37
N ILE A 82 -5.64 -4.88 11.09
CA ILE A 82 -6.95 -5.31 10.60
C ILE A 82 -6.70 -6.51 9.69
N ASN A 83 -7.37 -7.62 9.97
CA ASN A 83 -7.16 -8.89 9.29
C ASN A 83 -8.45 -9.54 8.80
N GLY A 84 -9.01 -8.95 7.74
CA GLY A 84 -10.36 -9.22 7.25
C GLY A 84 -10.49 -10.30 6.17
N GLY A 85 -9.48 -11.14 5.95
CA GLY A 85 -9.49 -12.15 4.88
C GLY A 85 -10.53 -13.25 5.06
N PHE A 86 -11.71 -13.11 4.45
CA PHE A 86 -12.78 -14.12 4.47
C PHE A 86 -13.57 -14.19 3.17
N SER A 87 -14.32 -15.28 2.99
CA SER A 87 -15.24 -15.53 1.87
C SER A 87 -16.47 -14.61 1.88
N SER A 88 -17.19 -14.58 0.75
CA SER A 88 -18.32 -13.69 0.42
C SER A 88 -19.62 -13.95 1.20
N SER A 89 -19.57 -14.59 2.37
CA SER A 89 -20.76 -14.85 3.20
C SER A 89 -20.37 -14.80 4.68
N LEU A 90 -20.66 -13.66 5.30
CA LEU A 90 -20.21 -13.32 6.64
C LEU A 90 -21.42 -13.12 7.55
N PRO A 91 -21.66 -14.02 8.51
CA PRO A 91 -22.73 -13.80 9.47
C PRO A 91 -22.29 -12.71 10.46
N MET A 92 -23.07 -11.64 10.53
CA MET A 92 -22.85 -10.47 11.38
C MET A 92 -23.99 -10.33 12.38
N PRO A 93 -23.77 -9.76 13.57
CA PRO A 93 -24.85 -9.48 14.50
C PRO A 93 -25.91 -8.58 13.87
N ALA A 94 -27.18 -8.99 13.89
CA ALA A 94 -28.29 -8.19 13.36
C ALA A 94 -28.59 -6.95 14.23
N PHE A 95 -28.19 -6.99 15.51
CA PHE A 95 -28.35 -5.93 16.50
C PHE A 95 -27.31 -6.08 17.61
N ARG A 96 -27.10 -5.05 18.42
CA ARG A 96 -26.14 -5.09 19.53
C ARG A 96 -26.49 -6.19 20.52
N GLY A 97 -25.51 -7.05 20.83
CA GLY A 97 -25.67 -8.18 21.76
C GLY A 97 -26.28 -9.43 21.13
N ALA A 98 -26.56 -9.42 19.82
CA ALA A 98 -27.00 -10.60 19.11
C ALA A 98 -25.94 -11.70 19.12
N LEU A 99 -26.37 -12.94 19.35
CA LEU A 99 -25.55 -14.13 19.22
C LEU A 99 -25.62 -14.61 17.77
N VAL A 100 -24.53 -14.48 17.03
CA VAL A 100 -24.48 -14.83 15.59
C VAL A 100 -24.85 -16.30 15.32
N SER A 101 -24.66 -17.18 16.30
CA SER A 101 -25.06 -18.59 16.21
C SER A 101 -26.55 -18.86 16.46
N ALA A 102 -27.32 -17.88 16.96
CA ALA A 102 -28.73 -18.05 17.27
C ALA A 102 -29.61 -17.75 16.04
N PRO A 103 -30.66 -18.56 15.78
CA PRO A 103 -31.57 -18.33 14.65
C PRO A 103 -32.18 -16.92 14.67
N GLY A 104 -32.10 -16.22 13.54
CA GLY A 104 -32.67 -14.87 13.37
C GLY A 104 -31.87 -13.74 14.03
N GLN A 105 -30.70 -14.03 14.62
CA GLN A 105 -29.85 -13.02 15.27
C GLN A 105 -28.65 -12.59 14.41
N SER A 106 -28.52 -13.13 13.20
CA SER A 106 -27.46 -12.74 12.25
C SER A 106 -28.02 -12.21 10.94
N VAL A 107 -27.31 -11.25 10.34
CA VAL A 107 -27.45 -10.86 8.93
C VAL A 107 -26.22 -11.31 8.17
N THR A 108 -26.39 -11.77 6.93
CA THR A 108 -25.25 -12.14 6.08
C THR A 108 -24.83 -10.96 5.25
N LEU A 109 -23.57 -10.55 5.37
CA LEU A 109 -22.93 -9.57 4.50
C LEU A 109 -21.96 -10.27 3.55
N ASP A 110 -21.77 -9.69 2.36
CA ASP A 110 -20.78 -10.11 1.37
C ASP A 110 -19.46 -9.31 1.47
N HIS A 111 -19.39 -8.32 2.36
CA HIS A 111 -18.20 -7.52 2.61
C HIS A 111 -18.02 -7.21 4.10
N ASN A 112 -16.80 -6.81 4.47
CA ASN A 112 -16.55 -6.32 5.81
C ASN A 112 -17.19 -4.93 6.00
N PRO A 113 -17.89 -4.68 7.12
CA PRO A 113 -18.38 -3.34 7.41
C PRO A 113 -17.19 -2.36 7.53
N PRO A 114 -17.40 -1.09 7.10
CA PRO A 114 -16.38 -0.07 7.23
C PRO A 114 -16.12 0.23 8.70
N GLY A 115 -14.91 0.67 9.03
CA GLY A 115 -14.66 1.34 10.29
C GLY A 115 -13.68 2.48 10.12
N ALA A 116 -13.06 2.90 11.21
CA ALA A 116 -12.25 4.12 11.18
C ALA A 116 -11.09 4.08 12.18
N ILE A 117 -9.97 4.66 11.78
CA ILE A 117 -8.81 4.89 12.65
C ILE A 117 -8.59 6.40 12.72
N LYS A 118 -8.73 7.00 13.90
CA LYS A 118 -8.71 8.45 14.09
C LYS A 118 -7.75 8.87 15.21
N ASN A 119 -6.74 9.67 14.91
CA ASN A 119 -5.81 10.21 15.91
C ASN A 119 -5.09 9.13 16.75
N VAL A 120 -4.92 7.93 16.20
CA VAL A 120 -4.16 6.85 16.86
C VAL A 120 -2.68 7.15 16.74
N GLU A 121 -1.95 6.91 17.82
CA GLU A 121 -0.50 7.09 17.87
C GLU A 121 0.19 5.74 18.12
N VAL A 122 1.15 5.40 17.28
CA VAL A 122 1.95 4.17 17.38
C VAL A 122 3.42 4.53 17.36
N TYR A 123 4.18 4.07 18.35
CA TYR A 123 5.62 4.33 18.37
C TYR A 123 6.46 3.28 19.08
N GLY A 124 7.76 3.44 18.88
CA GLY A 124 8.77 2.53 19.41
C GLY A 124 9.10 1.42 18.42
N ARG A 125 10.04 0.56 18.82
CA ARG A 125 10.75 -0.37 17.93
C ARG A 125 9.89 -1.59 17.56
N GLY A 126 8.82 -1.36 16.80
CA GLY A 126 7.94 -2.38 16.23
C GLY A 126 8.18 -2.57 14.73
N ARG A 127 7.69 -3.69 14.17
CA ARG A 127 7.78 -3.95 12.73
C ARG A 127 6.92 -2.98 11.91
N GLY A 128 5.81 -2.47 12.44
CA GLY A 128 5.01 -1.48 11.74
C GLY A 128 4.01 -0.71 12.59
N GLY A 129 3.37 0.29 11.98
CA GLY A 129 2.34 1.10 12.61
C GLY A 129 0.96 0.47 12.45
N LEU A 130 0.50 0.40 11.20
CA LEU A 130 -0.78 -0.14 10.79
C LEU A 130 -0.59 -1.27 9.77
N TRP A 131 -1.17 -2.43 10.06
CA TRP A 131 -1.23 -3.58 9.15
C TRP A 131 -2.65 -3.79 8.65
N LEU A 132 -2.85 -3.87 7.33
CA LEU A 132 -4.14 -4.04 6.68
C LEU A 132 -4.10 -5.25 5.74
N ALA A 133 -4.54 -6.40 6.23
CA ALA A 133 -4.72 -7.60 5.41
C ALA A 133 -6.18 -7.75 5.04
N SER A 134 -6.54 -7.50 3.79
CA SER A 134 -7.92 -7.67 3.29
C SER A 134 -8.98 -6.96 4.15
N PRO A 135 -8.83 -5.67 4.52
CA PRO A 135 -9.82 -5.00 5.37
C PRO A 135 -11.23 -5.01 4.78
N THR A 136 -11.38 -5.11 3.45
CA THR A 136 -12.66 -5.25 2.72
C THR A 136 -13.24 -6.67 2.73
N GLY A 137 -12.44 -7.69 3.04
CA GLY A 137 -12.76 -9.08 2.72
C GLY A 137 -11.98 -9.58 1.50
N LEU A 138 -12.38 -10.75 1.00
CA LEU A 138 -12.00 -11.23 -0.33
C LEU A 138 -13.05 -10.80 -1.36
N THR A 139 -13.51 -9.55 -1.28
CA THR A 139 -14.51 -8.99 -2.20
C THR A 139 -14.08 -7.61 -2.69
N ASP A 140 -14.74 -7.16 -3.76
CA ASP A 140 -14.40 -5.92 -4.47
C ASP A 140 -15.16 -4.70 -3.99
N PHE A 141 -15.85 -4.82 -2.87
CA PHE A 141 -16.48 -3.69 -2.24
C PHE A 141 -15.42 -2.73 -1.72
N PRO A 142 -15.59 -1.41 -1.94
CA PRO A 142 -14.73 -0.44 -1.29
C PRO A 142 -14.89 -0.57 0.23
N SER A 143 -13.77 -0.53 0.96
CA SER A 143 -13.79 -0.61 2.43
C SER A 143 -14.36 0.64 3.06
N ASP A 144 -14.33 1.75 2.33
CA ASP A 144 -14.52 3.11 2.84
C ASP A 144 -13.76 3.36 4.15
N LEU A 145 -12.63 2.64 4.36
CA LEU A 145 -11.85 2.71 5.58
C LEU A 145 -11.12 4.05 5.59
N VAL A 146 -11.40 4.86 6.61
CA VAL A 146 -10.75 6.15 6.80
C VAL A 146 -9.73 6.06 7.93
N VAL A 147 -8.48 6.33 7.59
CA VAL A 147 -7.36 6.52 8.50
C VAL A 147 -7.04 8.01 8.55
N ARG A 148 -7.40 8.69 9.64
CA ARG A 148 -7.22 10.12 9.82
C ARG A 148 -6.33 10.41 11.02
N GLY A 149 -5.36 11.32 10.87
CA GLY A 149 -4.55 11.76 12.01
C GLY A 149 -3.66 10.66 12.60
N LEU A 150 -3.36 9.61 11.83
CA LEU A 150 -2.50 8.53 12.31
C LEU A 150 -1.08 9.07 12.49
N ARG A 151 -0.50 8.83 13.66
CA ARG A 151 0.88 9.20 13.98
C ARG A 151 1.69 7.93 14.20
N VAL A 152 2.64 7.66 13.32
CA VAL A 152 3.56 6.52 13.44
C VAL A 152 4.97 7.03 13.49
N TRP A 153 5.75 6.62 14.49
CA TRP A 153 7.13 7.07 14.60
C TRP A 153 8.07 6.03 15.22
N HIS A 154 9.34 6.04 14.79
CA HIS A 154 10.38 5.09 15.23
C HIS A 154 10.11 3.61 14.85
N THR A 155 9.48 3.35 13.71
CA THR A 155 9.27 1.98 13.21
C THR A 155 10.48 1.44 12.44
N ASP A 156 10.69 0.12 12.54
CA ASP A 156 11.79 -0.60 11.89
C ASP A 156 11.36 -1.30 10.58
N GLY A 157 10.08 -1.20 10.20
CA GLY A 157 9.54 -1.72 8.94
C GLY A 157 8.60 -0.73 8.28
N SER A 158 7.33 -1.09 8.13
CA SER A 158 6.36 -0.30 7.39
C SER A 158 5.47 0.53 8.32
N ALA A 159 5.37 1.85 8.15
CA ALA A 159 4.45 2.64 8.98
C ALA A 159 2.99 2.27 8.70
N ILE A 160 2.63 2.08 7.42
CA ILE A 160 1.41 1.43 6.98
C ILE A 160 1.80 0.33 5.99
N GLN A 161 1.32 -0.89 6.21
CA GLN A 161 1.41 -1.98 5.24
C GLN A 161 0.01 -2.50 4.96
N GLY A 162 -0.31 -2.63 3.67
CA GLY A 162 -1.63 -3.04 3.24
C GLY A 162 -1.62 -3.85 1.95
N TYR A 163 -2.60 -4.74 1.81
CA TYR A 163 -2.86 -5.47 0.58
C TYR A 163 -4.31 -5.97 0.57
N ARG A 164 -4.88 -6.21 -0.63
CA ARG A 164 -6.31 -6.50 -0.82
C ARG A 164 -7.20 -5.39 -0.28
N ILE A 165 -6.95 -4.19 -0.80
CA ILE A 165 -7.58 -2.97 -0.32
C ILE A 165 -8.25 -2.27 -1.50
N ARG A 166 -9.48 -1.82 -1.27
CA ARG A 166 -10.16 -0.87 -2.14
C ARG A 166 -10.80 0.22 -1.30
N GLY A 167 -10.79 1.47 -1.75
CA GLY A 167 -11.46 2.58 -1.08
C GLY A 167 -10.83 2.99 0.25
N LEU A 168 -9.51 2.87 0.39
CA LEU A 168 -8.80 3.31 1.60
C LEU A 168 -8.44 4.79 1.49
N THR A 169 -8.83 5.58 2.48
CA THR A 169 -8.41 6.98 2.60
C THR A 169 -7.49 7.16 3.80
N ILE A 170 -6.25 7.59 3.56
CA ILE A 170 -5.27 8.02 4.55
C ILE A 170 -5.17 9.54 4.47
N VAL A 171 -5.46 10.24 5.56
CA VAL A 171 -5.54 11.71 5.56
C VAL A 171 -4.97 12.32 6.83
N ASP A 172 -4.37 13.50 6.72
CA ASP A 172 -3.84 14.31 7.81
C ASP A 172 -2.88 13.54 8.74
N SER A 173 -2.10 12.61 8.19
CA SER A 173 -1.29 11.65 8.97
C SER A 173 0.20 12.02 8.97
N VAL A 174 0.94 11.51 9.96
CA VAL A 174 2.38 11.73 10.13
C VAL A 174 3.08 10.39 10.31
N LEU A 175 3.89 10.00 9.34
CA LEU A 175 4.62 8.73 9.29
C LEU A 175 6.12 9.01 9.29
N LEU A 176 6.79 8.74 10.41
CA LEU A 176 8.21 9.04 10.61
C LEU A 176 9.00 7.74 10.85
N GLY A 177 9.84 7.38 9.90
CA GLY A 177 10.73 6.24 10.06
C GLY A 177 11.87 6.55 11.04
N SER A 178 12.69 5.53 11.30
CA SER A 178 13.85 5.65 12.16
C SER A 178 15.10 5.97 11.33
N SER A 179 15.76 7.12 11.60
CA SER A 179 17.05 7.46 10.97
C SER A 179 18.15 6.43 11.28
N TYR A 180 18.08 5.80 12.46
CA TYR A 180 18.91 4.64 12.80
C TYR A 180 18.68 3.50 11.80
N ALA A 181 17.41 3.14 11.55
CA ALA A 181 17.08 2.09 10.60
C ALA A 181 17.52 2.44 9.17
N LEU A 182 17.48 3.71 8.76
CA LEU A 182 18.05 4.15 7.48
C LEU A 182 19.57 3.94 7.41
N GLY A 183 20.29 4.34 8.46
CA GLY A 183 21.75 4.31 8.50
C GLY A 183 22.35 2.90 8.59
N VAL A 184 21.60 1.91 9.07
CA VAL A 184 22.05 0.51 9.21
C VAL A 184 21.47 -0.45 8.15
N ALA A 185 20.45 -0.03 7.39
CA ALA A 185 19.80 -0.88 6.38
C ALA A 185 20.74 -1.44 5.30
N PRO A 186 21.79 -0.75 4.81
CA PRO A 186 22.53 -1.25 3.66
C PRO A 186 23.50 -2.40 3.96
N SER A 187 23.92 -2.60 5.22
CA SER A 187 24.78 -3.75 5.56
C SER A 187 24.02 -5.06 5.65
N HIS A 188 22.68 -5.02 5.73
CA HIS A 188 21.85 -6.22 5.75
C HIS A 188 21.07 -6.30 4.43
N ALA A 189 21.73 -6.81 3.39
CA ALA A 189 21.16 -7.09 2.06
C ALA A 189 19.94 -8.05 2.06
N VAL A 190 19.35 -8.39 3.21
CA VAL A 190 18.36 -9.47 3.35
C VAL A 190 17.13 -9.12 4.19
N TYR A 191 17.12 -8.11 5.10
CA TYR A 191 16.07 -8.09 6.13
C TYR A 191 15.40 -6.74 6.46
N ARG A 192 14.68 -6.16 5.49
CA ARG A 192 13.59 -5.16 5.64
C ARG A 192 14.03 -3.70 5.42
N LYS A 193 13.60 -3.15 4.29
CA LYS A 193 13.58 -1.70 4.04
C LYS A 193 12.53 -1.07 4.97
N THR A 194 12.82 0.09 5.55
CA THR A 194 11.77 0.89 6.19
C THR A 194 10.92 1.55 5.11
N ILE A 195 9.60 1.45 5.23
CA ILE A 195 8.67 1.95 4.22
C ILE A 195 7.59 2.80 4.90
N GLY A 196 7.29 3.99 4.39
CA GLY A 196 6.20 4.79 4.95
C GLY A 196 4.86 4.10 4.71
N ILE A 197 4.49 3.95 3.44
CA ILE A 197 3.26 3.25 3.03
C ILE A 197 3.64 2.16 2.03
N GLN A 198 3.28 0.92 2.33
CA GLN A 198 3.58 -0.24 1.52
C GLN A 198 2.30 -0.93 1.06
N LEU A 199 1.96 -0.80 -0.23
CA LEU A 199 0.74 -1.36 -0.83
C LEU A 199 1.00 -2.59 -1.73
N HIS A 200 2.12 -3.27 -1.51
CA HIS A 200 2.61 -4.35 -2.39
C HIS A 200 1.98 -5.74 -2.11
N LYS A 201 2.24 -6.69 -3.04
CA LYS A 201 1.96 -8.15 -3.03
C LYS A 201 0.66 -8.65 -3.62
N TYR A 202 -0.45 -7.92 -3.47
CA TYR A 202 -1.77 -8.36 -3.93
C TYR A 202 -2.58 -7.19 -4.51
N GLU A 203 -3.85 -7.43 -4.80
CA GLU A 203 -4.76 -6.50 -5.45
C GLU A 203 -4.99 -5.27 -4.55
N THR A 204 -4.72 -4.06 -5.00
CA THR A 204 -4.97 -2.83 -4.24
C THR A 204 -5.28 -1.68 -5.18
N SER A 205 -6.41 -1.02 -5.00
CA SER A 205 -6.88 0.09 -5.84
C SER A 205 -7.66 1.12 -5.04
N ASP A 206 -7.97 2.26 -5.65
CA ASP A 206 -8.75 3.34 -5.02
C ASP A 206 -8.20 3.72 -3.63
N VAL A 207 -6.89 3.93 -3.55
CA VAL A 207 -6.21 4.37 -2.33
C VAL A 207 -5.94 5.85 -2.43
N ARG A 208 -6.38 6.63 -1.45
CA ARG A 208 -6.18 8.08 -1.37
C ARG A 208 -5.26 8.41 -0.22
N ILE A 209 -4.16 9.11 -0.49
CA ILE A 209 -3.17 9.57 0.49
C ILE A 209 -3.14 11.08 0.42
N LEU A 210 -3.70 11.74 1.44
CA LEU A 210 -4.01 13.16 1.43
C LEU A 210 -3.34 13.87 2.61
N ASN A 211 -2.80 15.08 2.39
CA ASN A 211 -2.32 15.97 3.46
C ASN A 211 -1.39 15.28 4.47
N THR A 212 -0.58 14.32 4.02
CA THR A 212 0.19 13.43 4.89
C THR A 212 1.67 13.78 4.83
N ARG A 213 2.37 13.69 5.96
CA ARG A 213 3.83 13.82 6.01
C ARG A 213 4.46 12.44 6.17
N ILE A 214 5.36 12.10 5.26
CA ILE A 214 6.11 10.83 5.29
C ILE A 214 7.59 11.14 5.21
N ALA A 215 8.34 10.82 6.25
CA ALA A 215 9.76 11.13 6.31
C ALA A 215 10.58 10.01 6.93
N HIS A 216 11.87 10.01 6.62
CA HIS A 216 12.88 9.14 7.21
C HIS A 216 12.63 7.63 7.00
N HIS A 217 12.04 7.27 5.86
CA HIS A 217 11.97 5.89 5.38
C HIS A 217 12.93 5.65 4.22
N ALA A 218 13.32 4.38 3.99
CA ALA A 218 14.07 4.01 2.81
C ALA A 218 13.19 4.21 1.56
N ILE A 219 11.90 3.89 1.68
CA ILE A 219 10.89 4.21 0.67
C ILE A 219 9.74 4.97 1.34
N GLY A 220 9.35 6.13 0.83
CA GLY A 220 8.19 6.87 1.34
C GLY A 220 6.89 6.12 1.05
N ILE A 221 6.59 5.92 -0.23
CA ILE A 221 5.40 5.20 -0.71
C ILE A 221 5.83 4.16 -1.74
N GLN A 222 5.46 2.90 -1.53
CA GLN A 222 5.50 1.86 -2.55
C GLN A 222 4.06 1.59 -3.02
N THR A 223 3.77 1.97 -4.26
CA THR A 223 2.41 1.88 -4.84
C THR A 223 2.01 0.43 -5.11
N PRO A 224 0.71 0.17 -5.40
CA PRO A 224 0.24 -1.19 -5.68
C PRO A 224 1.01 -1.88 -6.80
N GLU A 225 1.23 -3.18 -6.66
CA GLU A 225 1.77 -4.03 -7.73
C GLU A 225 0.67 -4.65 -8.60
N ALA A 226 -0.59 -4.56 -8.18
CA ALA A 226 -1.76 -4.98 -8.93
C ALA A 226 -2.95 -4.15 -8.45
N SER A 227 -3.83 -3.71 -9.34
CA SER A 227 -4.99 -2.90 -8.95
C SER A 227 -6.34 -3.56 -9.21
N ASN A 228 -6.37 -4.81 -9.67
CA ASN A 228 -7.63 -5.50 -9.95
C ASN A 228 -7.88 -6.70 -9.04
N SER A 229 -9.06 -6.68 -8.43
CA SER A 229 -9.85 -7.79 -7.92
C SER A 229 -10.11 -8.93 -8.92
N SER A 230 -9.98 -10.19 -8.54
CA SER A 230 -10.64 -11.29 -9.28
C SER A 230 -12.17 -11.25 -9.22
N ILE A 231 -12.75 -10.32 -8.44
CA ILE A 231 -14.17 -10.35 -8.06
C ILE A 231 -15.03 -9.29 -8.78
N ALA A 232 -14.49 -8.13 -9.18
CA ALA A 232 -15.13 -7.12 -10.03
C ALA A 232 -14.55 -7.19 -11.42
N TRP A 233 -14.92 -8.26 -12.11
CA TRP A 233 -14.94 -8.25 -13.56
C TRP A 233 -15.63 -6.96 -14.02
N GLN A 234 -14.92 -6.09 -14.75
CA GLN A 234 -15.43 -4.90 -15.47
C GLN A 234 -15.31 -3.51 -14.83
N VAL A 235 -14.88 -3.34 -13.58
CA VAL A 235 -14.68 -1.97 -13.04
C VAL A 235 -13.24 -1.50 -13.28
N PRO A 236 -13.00 -0.38 -14.00
CA PRO A 236 -11.67 0.20 -14.08
C PRO A 236 -11.17 0.51 -12.67
N ALA A 237 -9.95 0.06 -12.35
CA ALA A 237 -9.37 0.35 -11.06
C ALA A 237 -9.21 1.87 -10.91
N ALA A 238 -9.85 2.47 -9.92
CA ALA A 238 -9.63 3.87 -9.61
C ALA A 238 -8.15 4.07 -9.21
N PRO A 239 -7.54 5.20 -9.60
CA PRO A 239 -6.11 5.43 -9.38
C PRO A 239 -5.77 5.45 -7.90
N THR A 240 -4.51 5.13 -7.58
CA THR A 240 -3.92 5.54 -6.31
C THR A 240 -3.65 7.04 -6.37
N TRP A 241 -4.28 7.81 -5.50
CA TRP A 241 -4.21 9.27 -5.46
C TRP A 241 -3.29 9.75 -4.33
N ILE A 242 -2.23 10.50 -4.65
CA ILE A 242 -1.25 11.02 -3.70
C ILE A 242 -1.28 12.55 -3.79
N GLU A 243 -1.92 13.22 -2.83
CA GLU A 243 -2.17 14.66 -2.92
C GLU A 243 -1.75 15.43 -1.67
N ASN A 244 -1.11 16.59 -1.89
CA ASN A 244 -0.67 17.49 -0.82
C ASN A 244 0.25 16.79 0.21
N VAL A 245 1.01 15.78 -0.23
CA VAL A 245 1.90 15.00 0.62
C VAL A 245 3.27 15.67 0.70
N ILE A 246 3.90 15.64 1.88
CA ILE A 246 5.31 16.04 2.05
C ILE A 246 6.13 14.77 2.22
N LEU A 247 7.06 14.54 1.31
CA LEU A 247 7.91 13.35 1.24
C LEU A 247 9.36 13.75 1.52
N THR A 248 10.00 13.12 2.50
CA THR A 248 11.41 13.32 2.86
C THR A 248 12.05 11.99 3.20
N ASN A 249 12.23 11.16 2.17
CA ASN A 249 12.68 9.77 2.27
C ASN A 249 13.86 9.55 1.32
N PHE A 250 14.50 8.38 1.42
CA PHE A 250 15.61 8.08 0.51
C PHE A 250 15.13 7.93 -0.95
N THR A 251 14.09 7.10 -1.14
CA THR A 251 13.25 7.12 -2.33
C THR A 251 11.85 7.55 -1.92
N ASN A 252 11.30 8.62 -2.48
CA ASN A 252 10.01 9.14 -2.03
C ASN A 252 8.84 8.28 -2.54
N VAL A 253 8.77 7.97 -3.84
CA VAL A 253 7.74 7.11 -4.42
C VAL A 253 8.38 6.04 -5.31
N VAL A 254 8.05 4.77 -5.07
CA VAL A 254 8.39 3.64 -5.93
C VAL A 254 7.13 3.15 -6.64
N ILE A 255 7.22 3.07 -7.96
CA ILE A 255 6.22 2.47 -8.84
C ILE A 255 6.76 1.13 -9.33
N PRO A 256 6.46 0.02 -8.65
CA PRO A 256 6.91 -1.30 -9.08
C PRO A 256 6.11 -1.77 -10.29
N MET A 257 6.74 -2.43 -11.26
CA MET A 257 6.02 -2.99 -12.40
C MET A 257 4.91 -3.96 -11.96
N LEU A 258 3.83 -4.00 -12.75
CA LEU A 258 2.66 -4.83 -12.48
C LEU A 258 3.06 -6.28 -12.23
N LYS A 259 2.53 -6.87 -11.16
CA LYS A 259 2.69 -8.27 -10.84
C LYS A 259 1.73 -9.07 -11.71
N TYR A 260 2.26 -10.09 -12.36
CA TYR A 260 1.45 -11.04 -13.10
C TYR A 260 0.64 -11.88 -12.12
N GLY A 261 -0.65 -12.02 -12.42
CA GLY A 261 -1.49 -13.06 -11.85
C GLY A 261 -2.65 -13.33 -12.78
N PRO A 262 -3.14 -14.57 -12.85
CA PRO A 262 -4.20 -14.97 -13.78
C PRO A 262 -5.49 -14.15 -13.66
N LEU A 263 -5.64 -13.36 -12.58
CA LEU A 263 -6.81 -12.53 -12.28
C LEU A 263 -6.47 -11.03 -12.11
N MET A 264 -5.20 -10.61 -12.33
CA MET A 264 -4.68 -9.28 -11.95
C MET A 264 -4.45 -8.30 -13.13
N ASN A 265 -4.85 -8.64 -14.36
CA ASN A 265 -4.32 -8.02 -15.59
C ASN A 265 -5.15 -6.84 -16.15
N ARG A 266 -5.34 -5.76 -15.39
CA ARG A 266 -6.06 -4.57 -15.92
C ARG A 266 -5.30 -3.25 -15.82
N GLY A 267 -3.98 -3.37 -15.71
CA GLY A 267 -3.14 -2.21 -15.49
C GLY A 267 -3.22 -1.66 -14.08
N LYS A 268 -2.61 -0.50 -13.85
CA LYS A 268 -2.78 0.35 -12.68
C LYS A 268 -2.56 1.81 -13.03
N ALA A 269 -3.10 2.70 -12.21
CA ALA A 269 -2.88 4.14 -12.33
C ALA A 269 -2.48 4.74 -10.99
N VAL A 270 -1.57 5.70 -11.04
CA VAL A 270 -1.11 6.50 -9.91
C VAL A 270 -1.13 7.96 -10.33
N GLU A 271 -1.74 8.80 -9.51
CA GLU A 271 -1.73 10.25 -9.72
C GLU A 271 -1.11 10.94 -8.50
N ILE A 272 -0.10 11.78 -8.77
CA ILE A 272 0.63 12.53 -7.75
C ILE A 272 0.35 14.02 -7.97
N VAL A 273 -0.30 14.66 -7.01
CA VAL A 273 -0.80 16.04 -7.16
C VAL A 273 -0.26 16.93 -6.05
N ASN A 274 0.33 18.06 -6.42
CA ASN A 274 0.72 19.13 -5.49
C ASN A 274 1.56 18.64 -4.27
N SER A 275 2.37 17.60 -4.49
CA SER A 275 3.21 16.99 -3.46
C SER A 275 4.60 17.63 -3.46
N LEU A 276 5.20 17.73 -2.27
CA LEU A 276 6.52 18.33 -2.06
C LEU A 276 7.54 17.24 -1.73
N PHE A 277 8.58 17.16 -2.55
CA PHE A 277 9.69 16.24 -2.38
C PHE A 277 10.88 16.95 -1.75
N ARG A 278 11.54 16.31 -0.80
CA ARG A 278 12.73 16.82 -0.12
C ARG A 278 13.76 15.72 0.01
N ARG A 279 15.03 16.11 -0.04
CA ARG A 279 16.16 15.22 0.25
C ARG A 279 16.24 15.00 1.77
N VAL A 280 16.58 13.77 2.17
CA VAL A 280 16.99 13.46 3.53
C VAL A 280 18.43 13.89 3.73
N ASP A 281 18.74 14.49 4.88
CA ASP A 281 20.13 14.67 5.28
C ASP A 281 20.77 13.29 5.53
N SER A 282 21.67 12.91 4.63
CA SER A 282 22.37 11.63 4.66
C SER A 282 23.78 11.74 5.23
N SER A 283 24.21 12.92 5.66
CA SER A 283 25.57 13.16 6.19
C SER A 283 25.94 12.26 7.37
N ALA A 284 24.95 11.87 8.17
CA ALA A 284 25.12 10.97 9.32
C ALA A 284 24.90 9.48 8.99
N MET A 285 24.57 9.11 7.75
CA MET A 285 24.31 7.72 7.37
C MET A 285 25.62 7.00 7.06
N ARG A 286 25.89 5.92 7.80
CA ARG A 286 27.10 5.10 7.63
C ARG A 286 27.21 4.47 6.24
N TYR A 287 26.09 4.13 5.65
CA TYR A 287 26.01 3.57 4.32
C TYR A 287 25.13 4.47 3.46
N LEU A 288 25.77 5.31 2.66
CA LEU A 288 25.08 6.16 1.70
C LEU A 288 24.60 5.29 0.53
N PRO A 289 23.30 5.16 0.28
CA PRO A 289 22.86 4.62 -0.98
C PRO A 289 23.19 5.64 -2.08
N ARG A 290 23.45 5.15 -3.30
CA ARG A 290 24.18 5.92 -4.31
C ARG A 290 23.45 7.18 -4.82
N GLU A 291 22.12 7.19 -4.74
CA GLU A 291 21.30 8.30 -5.25
C GLU A 291 19.94 8.33 -4.55
N GLN A 292 19.54 9.49 -4.01
CA GLN A 292 18.18 9.70 -3.52
C GLN A 292 17.25 9.95 -4.72
N THR A 293 16.00 9.49 -4.66
CA THR A 293 15.04 9.64 -5.76
C THR A 293 13.68 10.13 -5.27
N ASP A 294 13.03 10.96 -6.06
CA ASP A 294 11.66 11.43 -5.82
C ASP A 294 10.64 10.42 -6.35
N ILE A 295 10.81 9.98 -7.60
CA ILE A 295 9.96 8.99 -8.24
C ILE A 295 10.87 7.96 -8.92
N GLU A 296 10.69 6.69 -8.59
CA GLU A 296 11.37 5.56 -9.23
C GLU A 296 10.36 4.65 -9.92
N MET A 297 10.45 4.59 -11.26
CA MET A 297 9.79 3.57 -12.06
C MET A 297 10.63 2.30 -11.98
N GLN A 298 10.21 1.34 -11.15
CA GLN A 298 10.98 0.15 -10.87
C GLN A 298 10.63 -0.99 -11.84
N TYR A 299 11.42 -1.10 -12.90
CA TYR A 299 11.40 -2.27 -13.78
C TYR A 299 11.86 -3.52 -13.02
N ALA A 300 11.27 -4.68 -13.37
CA ALA A 300 11.59 -5.91 -12.67
C ALA A 300 13.00 -6.40 -12.98
N SER A 301 13.72 -6.84 -11.95
CA SER A 301 15.00 -7.54 -12.11
C SER A 301 14.81 -8.82 -12.93
N ALA A 302 15.83 -9.24 -13.67
CA ALA A 302 15.80 -10.43 -14.55
C ALA A 302 15.13 -11.67 -13.93
N GLY A 303 15.42 -12.00 -12.66
CA GLY A 303 14.85 -13.16 -11.97
C GLY A 303 13.36 -13.04 -11.60
N LEU A 304 12.75 -11.86 -11.74
CA LEU A 304 11.34 -11.59 -11.41
C LEU A 304 10.51 -11.25 -12.65
N ILE A 305 11.12 -11.07 -13.83
CA ILE A 305 10.41 -10.68 -15.06
C ILE A 305 9.28 -11.66 -15.39
N GLY A 306 9.50 -12.97 -15.22
CA GLY A 306 8.47 -14.00 -15.47
C GLY A 306 7.25 -13.94 -14.54
N THR A 307 7.30 -13.13 -13.49
CA THR A 307 6.20 -12.94 -12.53
C THR A 307 5.49 -11.60 -12.68
N ARG A 308 5.69 -10.89 -13.79
CA ARG A 308 5.28 -9.49 -13.95
C ARG A 308 4.55 -9.26 -15.25
N ASP A 309 3.38 -8.64 -15.21
CA ASP A 309 2.67 -8.24 -16.42
C ASP A 309 3.41 -7.07 -17.08
N LEU A 310 4.14 -7.37 -18.17
CA LEU A 310 4.95 -6.40 -18.87
C LEU A 310 4.12 -5.52 -19.81
N LEU A 311 2.94 -5.97 -20.24
CA LEU A 311 2.15 -5.27 -21.27
C LEU A 311 0.93 -4.55 -20.70
N GLY A 312 0.48 -4.91 -19.50
CA GLY A 312 -0.59 -4.24 -18.80
C GLY A 312 -0.31 -2.73 -18.60
N PRO A 313 -1.31 -1.85 -18.78
CA PRO A 313 -1.07 -0.42 -18.72
C PRO A 313 -0.67 0.05 -17.32
N ASP A 314 0.46 0.75 -17.20
CA ASP A 314 0.89 1.37 -15.94
C ASP A 314 1.04 2.88 -16.15
N VAL A 315 0.12 3.63 -15.57
CA VAL A 315 -0.03 5.06 -15.82
C VAL A 315 0.35 5.86 -14.58
N VAL A 316 1.38 6.69 -14.68
CA VAL A 316 1.81 7.57 -13.59
C VAL A 316 1.75 9.01 -14.04
N ILE A 317 0.76 9.74 -13.54
CA ILE A 317 0.55 11.17 -13.83
C ILE A 317 1.05 11.98 -12.65
N VAL A 318 1.80 13.05 -12.94
CA VAL A 318 2.27 14.02 -11.95
C VAL A 318 1.70 15.37 -12.33
N ARG A 319 1.10 16.05 -11.35
CA ARG A 319 0.56 17.40 -11.48
C ARG A 319 1.14 18.33 -10.43
N SER A 320 1.58 19.50 -10.89
CA SER A 320 2.21 20.53 -10.07
C SER A 320 3.36 19.97 -9.23
N PHE A 321 4.34 19.35 -9.90
CA PHE A 321 5.50 18.75 -9.27
C PHE A 321 6.22 19.74 -8.36
N ASN A 322 6.57 19.31 -7.14
CA ASN A 322 7.15 20.19 -6.11
C ASN A 322 6.32 21.45 -5.83
N ARG A 323 5.00 21.36 -5.99
CA ARG A 323 4.04 22.49 -5.85
C ARG A 323 4.26 23.63 -6.84
N VAL A 324 4.91 23.36 -7.96
CA VAL A 324 5.07 24.33 -9.05
C VAL A 324 3.88 24.19 -9.98
N ARG A 325 2.94 25.15 -9.93
CA ARG A 325 1.71 25.12 -10.73
C ARG A 325 2.05 24.99 -12.23
N GLY A 326 1.43 24.01 -12.89
CA GLY A 326 1.58 23.75 -14.32
C GLY A 326 2.79 22.88 -14.70
N ASP A 327 3.64 22.48 -13.74
CA ASP A 327 4.66 21.46 -13.96
C ASP A 327 4.03 20.06 -13.91
N ASP A 328 3.31 19.74 -15.00
CA ASP A 328 2.54 18.52 -15.17
C ASP A 328 3.18 17.62 -16.24
N PHE A 329 3.33 16.33 -15.94
CA PHE A 329 3.95 15.35 -16.84
C PHE A 329 3.49 13.93 -16.54
N ARG A 330 3.72 13.01 -17.47
CA ARG A 330 3.60 11.56 -17.26
C ARG A 330 4.99 10.96 -17.08
N VAL A 331 5.11 10.03 -16.13
CA VAL A 331 6.33 9.26 -15.89
C VAL A 331 6.23 7.90 -16.56
N TYR A 332 7.28 7.51 -17.26
CA TYR A 332 7.41 6.23 -17.97
C TYR A 332 8.62 5.45 -17.44
N TYR A 333 8.57 4.13 -17.52
CA TYR A 333 9.76 3.29 -17.34
C TYR A 333 10.80 3.64 -18.42
N LEU A 334 12.09 3.52 -18.12
CA LEU A 334 13.14 3.71 -19.13
C LEU A 334 13.03 2.66 -20.25
N GLU A 335 12.53 1.49 -19.90
CA GLU A 335 12.26 0.37 -20.79
C GLU A 335 11.02 0.59 -21.67
N GLN A 336 10.29 1.70 -21.53
CA GLN A 336 9.25 2.12 -22.48
C GLN A 336 9.81 2.91 -23.68
N HIS A 337 11.15 3.03 -23.79
CA HIS A 337 11.80 3.62 -24.96
C HIS A 337 11.35 2.94 -26.27
N PRO A 338 11.14 3.68 -27.38
CA PRO A 338 10.74 3.12 -28.67
C PRO A 338 11.58 1.92 -29.13
N ASP A 339 12.90 2.00 -28.94
CA ASP A 339 13.87 0.98 -29.37
C ASP A 339 14.10 -0.17 -28.37
N PHE A 340 13.48 -0.13 -27.19
CA PHE A 340 13.64 -1.22 -26.22
C PHE A 340 12.93 -2.48 -26.72
N VAL A 341 13.59 -3.63 -26.62
CA VAL A 341 13.03 -4.94 -26.98
C VAL A 341 12.53 -5.63 -25.71
N PRO A 342 11.22 -5.59 -25.42
CA PRO A 342 10.68 -6.29 -24.26
C PRO A 342 10.88 -7.80 -24.40
N PRO A 343 11.15 -8.51 -23.28
CA PRO A 343 11.33 -9.95 -23.33
C PRO A 343 10.04 -10.62 -23.79
N ALA A 344 10.18 -11.61 -24.68
CA ALA A 344 9.05 -12.43 -25.12
C ALA A 344 8.59 -13.35 -23.99
N SER A 345 7.29 -13.66 -23.97
CA SER A 345 6.73 -14.63 -23.05
C SER A 345 5.55 -15.35 -23.69
N GLU A 346 5.57 -16.69 -23.65
CA GLU A 346 4.46 -17.52 -24.13
C GLU A 346 3.22 -17.43 -23.22
N MET A 347 3.37 -16.95 -21.98
CA MET A 347 2.27 -16.85 -21.03
C MET A 347 1.43 -15.57 -21.19
N GLY A 348 1.64 -14.77 -22.24
CA GLY A 348 0.92 -13.51 -22.47
C GLY A 348 1.35 -12.37 -21.53
N VAL A 349 2.52 -12.53 -20.92
CA VAL A 349 3.07 -11.66 -19.86
C VAL A 349 4.14 -10.71 -20.39
N GLY A 350 4.48 -10.83 -21.68
CA GLY A 350 5.58 -10.13 -22.36
C GLY A 350 5.32 -10.00 -23.85
N SER A 351 6.35 -9.65 -24.62
CA SER A 351 6.21 -9.43 -26.06
C SER A 351 5.57 -10.64 -26.77
N PRO A 352 4.53 -10.46 -27.62
CA PRO A 352 3.96 -11.53 -28.43
C PRO A 352 4.92 -12.02 -29.53
N VAL A 353 5.89 -11.19 -29.92
CA VAL A 353 6.87 -11.51 -30.97
C VAL A 353 8.28 -11.26 -30.45
N PRO A 354 9.13 -12.31 -30.35
CA PRO A 354 10.52 -12.14 -29.97
C PRO A 354 11.27 -11.16 -30.89
N GLY A 355 12.07 -10.29 -30.29
CA GLY A 355 12.97 -9.39 -31.03
C GLY A 355 12.34 -8.10 -31.54
N MET A 356 11.02 -7.93 -31.46
CA MET A 356 10.38 -6.66 -31.78
C MET A 356 10.60 -5.62 -30.68
N THR A 357 10.90 -4.39 -31.09
CA THR A 357 10.97 -3.22 -30.20
C THR A 357 9.57 -2.77 -29.75
N ASN A 358 9.48 -1.96 -28.71
CA ASN A 358 8.22 -1.35 -28.26
C ASN A 358 7.48 -0.63 -29.39
N GLN A 359 8.20 0.12 -30.24
CA GLN A 359 7.56 0.83 -31.35
C GLN A 359 6.99 -0.14 -32.40
N GLN A 360 7.76 -1.16 -32.77
CA GLN A 360 7.29 -2.18 -33.72
C GLN A 360 6.08 -2.96 -33.19
N LEU A 361 6.08 -3.28 -31.90
CA LEU A 361 4.95 -3.91 -31.22
C LEU A 361 3.73 -3.00 -31.22
N TRP A 362 3.92 -1.71 -30.95
CA TRP A 362 2.84 -0.74 -30.95
C TRP A 362 2.21 -0.59 -32.34
N ASP A 363 3.04 -0.46 -33.38
CA ASP A 363 2.58 -0.29 -34.75
C ASP A 363 1.87 -1.55 -35.30
N SER A 364 2.33 -2.74 -34.89
CA SER A 364 1.81 -4.01 -35.41
C SER A 364 0.63 -4.57 -34.62
N TYR A 365 0.63 -4.37 -33.29
CA TYR A 365 -0.29 -5.03 -32.36
C TYR A 365 -0.96 -4.07 -31.37
N SER A 366 -0.61 -2.78 -31.38
CA SER A 366 -1.08 -1.80 -30.38
C SER A 366 -0.79 -2.23 -28.94
N VAL A 367 0.34 -2.91 -28.73
CA VAL A 367 0.86 -3.26 -27.39
C VAL A 367 2.29 -2.76 -27.25
N ALA A 368 2.68 -2.41 -26.04
CA ALA A 368 4.05 -2.02 -25.69
C ALA A 368 4.27 -2.30 -24.20
N LEU A 369 5.52 -2.19 -23.74
CA LEU A 369 5.81 -2.28 -22.31
C LEU A 369 4.94 -1.28 -21.52
N ALA A 370 4.37 -1.73 -20.40
CA ALA A 370 3.50 -0.97 -19.53
C ALA A 370 2.35 -0.25 -20.28
N GLY A 371 1.87 -0.86 -21.38
CA GLY A 371 0.73 -0.43 -22.18
C GLY A 371 0.94 0.81 -23.04
N SER A 372 2.16 1.32 -23.22
CA SER A 372 2.43 2.45 -24.13
C SER A 372 3.91 2.65 -24.43
N VAL A 373 4.22 3.28 -25.57
CA VAL A 373 5.57 3.76 -25.89
C VAL A 373 5.78 5.14 -25.27
N ALA A 374 6.94 5.39 -24.66
CA ALA A 374 7.30 6.71 -24.15
C ALA A 374 7.45 7.70 -25.33
N PRO A 375 6.70 8.82 -25.36
CA PRO A 375 6.75 9.78 -26.47
C PRO A 375 8.00 10.68 -26.44
N CYS A 376 8.83 10.53 -25.42
CA CYS A 376 10.04 11.31 -25.20
C CYS A 376 11.08 10.46 -24.48
N ASN A 377 12.31 10.96 -24.42
CA ASN A 377 13.41 10.41 -23.62
C ASN A 377 13.93 11.40 -22.57
N THR A 378 13.11 12.41 -22.21
CA THR A 378 13.48 13.45 -21.25
C THR A 378 13.59 12.85 -19.85
N VAL A 379 14.74 13.00 -19.22
CA VAL A 379 14.97 12.67 -17.81
C VAL A 379 14.96 13.95 -16.96
N ARG A 380 14.61 13.84 -15.67
CA ARG A 380 14.60 14.96 -14.72
C ARG A 380 15.35 14.56 -13.45
N ASP A 381 15.99 15.52 -12.78
CA ASP A 381 16.64 15.27 -11.49
C ASP A 381 15.63 14.67 -10.50
N GLY A 382 16.07 13.67 -9.74
CA GLY A 382 15.24 12.94 -8.79
C GLY A 382 14.25 11.95 -9.43
N ILE A 383 14.08 11.90 -10.75
CA ILE A 383 13.15 10.96 -11.40
C ILE A 383 13.94 9.87 -12.14
N LYS A 384 13.79 8.62 -11.68
CA LYS A 384 14.31 7.44 -12.37
C LYS A 384 13.24 6.88 -13.31
N GLY A 385 13.18 7.47 -14.50
CA GLY A 385 12.21 7.22 -15.57
C GLY A 385 12.24 8.35 -16.60
N PHE A 386 11.45 8.25 -17.67
CA PHE A 386 11.21 9.40 -18.56
C PHE A 386 10.07 10.26 -18.03
N ALA A 387 10.24 11.58 -18.01
CA ALA A 387 9.23 12.54 -17.60
C ALA A 387 8.77 13.35 -18.82
N CYS A 388 7.73 12.86 -19.49
CA CYS A 388 7.23 13.46 -20.72
C CYS A 388 6.08 14.43 -20.44
N PRO A 389 6.03 15.61 -21.09
CA PRO A 389 4.89 16.52 -20.98
C PRO A 389 3.58 15.80 -21.22
N LEU A 390 2.53 16.17 -20.47
CA LEU A 390 1.19 15.68 -20.79
C LEU A 390 0.84 16.22 -22.18
N THR A 391 0.69 15.32 -23.16
CA THR A 391 0.15 15.71 -24.45
C THR A 391 -1.25 16.24 -24.21
N THR A 392 -1.50 17.50 -24.57
CA THR A 392 -2.84 18.08 -24.63
C THR A 392 -3.61 17.46 -25.81
N SER A 393 -3.69 16.13 -25.86
CA SER A 393 -4.62 15.46 -26.76
C SER A 393 -6.01 15.71 -26.20
N ILE A 394 -6.60 16.76 -26.75
CA ILE A 394 -8.03 17.04 -26.76
C ILE A 394 -8.77 15.71 -27.07
N SER A 395 -9.75 15.38 -26.24
CA SER A 395 -10.90 14.49 -26.51
C SER A 395 -10.78 12.99 -26.81
N ASP A 396 -9.62 12.33 -26.89
CA ASP A 396 -9.61 10.95 -27.40
C ASP A 396 -9.39 9.87 -26.32
N ALA A 397 -10.50 9.39 -25.72
CA ALA A 397 -10.82 7.99 -25.42
C ALA A 397 -11.98 7.90 -24.38
N GLN A 398 -13.21 7.93 -24.90
CA GLN A 398 -14.36 7.24 -24.29
C GLN A 398 -14.23 5.73 -24.46
#